data_AF-A0A2T4BBV4-F1
#
_entry.id   AF-A0A2T4BBV4-F1
#
_cell.length_a   1.000
_cell.length_b   1.000
_cell.length_c   1.000
_cell.angle_alpha   90.00
_cell.angle_beta   90.00
_cell.angle_gamma   90.00
#
_symmetry.space_group_name_H-M   'P 1'
#
loop_
_entity.id
_entity.type
_entity.pdbx_description
1 polymer ?
#
loop_
_entity_poly.entity_id
_entity_poly.type
_entity_poly.pdbx_seq_one_letter_code
_entity_poly.pdbx_strand_id
1 'polypeptide(L)'
;MGHQRAYYPGLEVSTNAQVGQGLEVFRGDDGLEVVNFGLDAVGSGSKNEAEIKESERKEPVRKKLWLIVAGVVISLLVIAAAVAGGVVASRRHGHKSATTRPDDSAGSQPSSTPSTSSNSSSSPNAAYARSGVGVTGWWTSSSSFNIRLIYQGQDGDLRLMRYHSGDGKWSMLATFEDTKAKRGTPIAASCFNVPVFYFTPVTDSNNYMQVEIFYLNDQDELQEWVYREQDIPSSSAQTHNGSGIMSSKGWKAGTNSRLAAYWPSVIYQDGDNLMQEAYLANLTWNQEKVGLKCHGNSSIAEIPYTVNAGRSGGERLIYQRDDQKLLVEERHNLTDELSTDAPAFTVPANAPMGAFTVPRDSTNTSDGAMNTYILWQDDTGALQMTWEDDSTGWRTSSTPASLGSPDNGTDISCLTPTIWSVTSLLSDYGMARCYYLVDGHIREVQYDGSNWSVIGNVQVD
;
A
#
# COMPACT_ATOMS: atom_id res chain seq x y z
N MET A 1 -36.76 37.73 13.35
CA MET A 1 -35.37 37.46 12.94
C MET A 1 -35.13 35.97 13.15
N GLY A 2 -35.20 35.19 12.07
CA GLY A 2 -35.20 33.72 12.13
C GLY A 2 -33.78 33.18 12.00
N HIS A 3 -33.44 32.23 12.87
CA HIS A 3 -32.25 31.40 12.74
C HIS A 3 -32.54 30.23 11.80
N GLN A 4 -31.79 30.14 10.71
CA GLN A 4 -31.80 29.00 9.80
C GLN A 4 -30.65 28.06 10.20
N ARG A 5 -30.99 26.90 10.78
CA ARG A 5 -30.06 25.78 10.94
C ARG A 5 -29.94 25.08 9.58
N ALA A 6 -28.73 24.97 9.07
CA ALA A 6 -28.44 24.11 7.92
C ALA A 6 -28.53 22.64 8.36
N TYR A 7 -29.45 21.92 7.73
CA TYR A 7 -29.57 20.46 7.81
C TYR A 7 -28.61 19.86 6.78
N TYR A 8 -27.67 19.01 7.20
CA TYR A 8 -26.95 18.11 6.30
C TYR A 8 -27.79 16.84 6.14
N PRO A 9 -28.14 16.41 4.91
CA PRO A 9 -28.77 15.10 4.71
C PRO A 9 -27.73 13.98 4.89
N GLY A 10 -28.19 12.88 5.47
CA GLY A 10 -27.35 11.76 5.92
C GLY A 10 -26.69 10.97 4.80
N LEU A 11 -25.55 10.37 5.14
CA LEU A 11 -24.91 9.28 4.40
C LEU A 11 -25.90 8.11 4.30
N GLU A 12 -26.32 7.75 3.09
CA GLU A 12 -26.92 6.44 2.83
C GLU A 12 -25.81 5.43 2.53
N VAL A 13 -25.77 4.34 3.31
CA VAL A 13 -24.92 3.18 3.05
C VAL A 13 -25.48 2.46 1.82
N SER A 14 -24.70 2.46 0.75
CA SER A 14 -25.06 1.88 -0.54
C SER A 14 -25.01 0.34 -0.50
N THR A 15 -26.00 -0.33 -1.07
CA THR A 15 -26.02 -1.80 -1.20
C THR A 15 -25.32 -2.25 -2.49
N ASN A 16 -24.80 -3.49 -2.51
CA ASN A 16 -24.08 -4.12 -3.63
C ASN A 16 -24.72 -3.95 -5.03
N ALA A 17 -26.02 -3.66 -5.13
CA ALA A 17 -26.71 -3.41 -6.40
C ALA A 17 -26.32 -2.07 -7.08
N GLN A 18 -25.92 -1.06 -6.30
CA GLN A 18 -25.48 0.24 -6.84
C GLN A 18 -24.03 0.22 -7.33
N VAL A 19 -23.21 -0.71 -6.83
CA VAL A 19 -21.87 -1.01 -7.39
C VAL A 19 -22.02 -1.48 -8.85
N GLY A 20 -23.03 -2.31 -9.14
CA GLY A 20 -23.38 -2.72 -10.50
C GLY A 20 -23.85 -1.55 -11.38
N GLN A 21 -24.68 -0.64 -10.86
CA GLN A 21 -25.23 0.46 -11.66
C GLN A 21 -24.20 1.55 -12.03
N GLY A 22 -23.15 1.74 -11.22
CA GLY A 22 -22.01 2.59 -11.60
C GLY A 22 -21.18 2.02 -12.76
N LEU A 23 -21.14 0.68 -12.88
CA LEU A 23 -20.49 -0.06 -13.96
C LEU A 23 -21.40 -0.24 -15.19
N GLU A 24 -22.71 -0.39 -15.01
CA GLU A 24 -23.67 -0.65 -16.09
C GLU A 24 -24.02 0.57 -16.96
N VAL A 25 -23.75 1.80 -16.51
CA VAL A 25 -23.89 3.01 -17.35
C VAL A 25 -22.84 3.05 -18.48
N PHE A 26 -21.81 2.20 -18.42
CA PHE A 26 -20.70 2.18 -19.38
C PHE A 26 -20.61 0.87 -20.16
N ARG A 27 -21.65 0.57 -20.95
CA ARG A 27 -21.50 -0.27 -22.16
C ARG A 27 -21.48 0.63 -23.38
N GLY A 28 -20.29 1.09 -23.76
CA GLY A 28 -20.01 1.79 -25.00
C GLY A 28 -18.91 1.06 -25.77
N ASP A 29 -19.31 0.38 -26.83
CA ASP A 29 -18.57 -0.22 -27.94
C ASP A 29 -17.27 -1.00 -27.69
N ASP A 30 -17.40 -2.31 -27.93
CA ASP A 30 -16.33 -3.27 -28.18
C ASP A 30 -15.52 -2.87 -29.42
N GLY A 31 -14.33 -2.31 -29.19
CA GLY A 31 -13.40 -1.89 -30.24
C GLY A 31 -11.96 -1.80 -29.75
N LEU A 32 -11.48 -2.81 -29.05
CA LEU A 32 -10.06 -2.95 -28.72
C LEU A 32 -9.26 -3.41 -29.95
N GLU A 33 -8.88 -2.46 -30.81
CA GLU A 33 -7.65 -2.61 -31.58
C GLU A 33 -6.46 -2.19 -30.72
N VAL A 34 -5.46 -3.06 -30.69
CA VAL A 34 -4.16 -2.83 -30.05
C VAL A 34 -3.49 -1.64 -30.72
N VAL A 35 -3.51 -0.47 -30.07
CA VAL A 35 -2.74 0.68 -30.55
C VAL A 35 -1.34 0.60 -29.96
N ASN A 36 -0.41 0.11 -30.78
CA ASN A 36 1.02 0.35 -30.60
C ASN A 36 1.27 1.86 -30.52
N PHE A 37 1.92 2.32 -29.44
CA PHE A 37 2.41 3.69 -29.34
C PHE A 37 3.61 3.88 -30.27
N GLY A 38 3.34 4.18 -31.54
CA GLY A 38 4.32 4.67 -32.51
C GLY A 38 4.28 6.19 -32.61
N LEU A 39 5.25 6.85 -31.97
CA LEU A 39 5.72 8.18 -32.36
C LEU A 39 6.37 8.06 -33.75
N ASP A 40 5.93 8.86 -34.72
CA ASP A 40 6.88 9.54 -35.60
C ASP A 40 6.25 10.74 -36.33
N ALA A 41 7.00 11.83 -36.28
CA ALA A 41 6.71 13.09 -36.93
C ALA A 41 7.17 13.10 -38.40
N VAL A 42 6.47 13.92 -39.17
CA VAL A 42 6.79 14.54 -40.47
C VAL A 42 8.25 14.42 -40.94
N GLY A 43 8.46 13.77 -42.09
CA GLY A 43 9.71 13.80 -42.87
C GLY A 43 9.51 13.31 -44.31
N SER A 44 9.90 14.12 -45.29
CA SER A 44 9.66 13.91 -46.73
C SER A 44 10.48 12.77 -47.36
N GLY A 45 9.96 12.08 -48.39
CA GLY A 45 10.82 11.19 -49.20
C GLY A 45 10.09 10.37 -50.28
N SER A 46 10.53 10.53 -51.51
CA SER A 46 10.01 10.01 -52.78
C SER A 46 10.13 8.48 -53.00
N LYS A 47 9.10 7.91 -53.68
CA LYS A 47 9.07 6.80 -54.67
C LYS A 47 9.76 5.45 -54.37
N ASN A 48 8.99 4.36 -54.45
CA ASN A 48 8.95 3.44 -55.62
C ASN A 48 8.05 2.21 -55.34
N GLU A 49 7.34 1.77 -56.38
CA GLU A 49 6.73 0.45 -56.49
C GLU A 49 7.78 -0.66 -56.42
N ALA A 50 7.48 -1.78 -55.75
CA ALA A 50 7.75 -3.14 -56.25
C ALA A 50 7.23 -4.25 -55.31
N GLU A 51 6.41 -5.12 -55.90
CA GLU A 51 6.49 -6.57 -55.84
C GLU A 51 6.10 -7.31 -54.54
N ILE A 52 4.83 -7.76 -54.55
CA ILE A 52 4.31 -8.88 -53.77
C ILE A 52 5.09 -10.15 -54.14
N LYS A 53 5.76 -10.75 -53.16
CA LYS A 53 6.17 -12.17 -53.20
C LYS A 53 5.67 -12.89 -51.96
N GLU A 54 4.61 -13.65 -52.19
CA GLU A 54 4.11 -14.75 -51.38
C GLU A 54 5.22 -15.77 -51.14
N SER A 55 5.44 -16.19 -49.88
CA SER A 55 6.29 -17.34 -49.55
C SER A 55 5.65 -18.17 -48.45
N GLU A 56 5.75 -19.48 -48.66
CA GLU A 56 4.95 -20.55 -48.10
C GLU A 56 5.02 -20.72 -46.58
N ARG A 57 3.86 -21.04 -46.03
CA ARG A 57 3.63 -21.73 -44.76
C ARG A 57 4.41 -23.07 -44.71
N LYS A 58 5.24 -23.26 -43.69
CA LYS A 58 5.63 -24.59 -43.18
C LYS A 58 5.59 -24.63 -41.65
N GLU A 59 4.61 -25.31 -41.11
CA GLU A 59 4.67 -25.84 -39.75
C GLU A 59 5.55 -27.10 -39.69
N PRO A 60 6.20 -27.37 -38.54
CA PRO A 60 6.48 -28.74 -38.13
C PRO A 60 5.74 -29.15 -36.85
N VAL A 61 4.99 -30.24 -37.00
CA VAL A 61 4.22 -31.00 -36.03
C VAL A 61 5.12 -31.89 -35.14
N ARG A 62 4.88 -31.80 -33.82
CA ARG A 62 4.98 -32.81 -32.72
C ARG A 62 6.22 -33.71 -32.57
N LYS A 63 7.02 -33.47 -31.50
CA LYS A 63 7.77 -34.51 -30.75
C LYS A 63 8.02 -34.15 -29.27
N LYS A 64 6.97 -34.12 -28.42
CA LYS A 64 7.14 -34.04 -26.94
C LYS A 64 6.14 -34.92 -26.17
N LEU A 65 6.02 -36.21 -26.54
CA LEU A 65 5.21 -37.19 -25.79
C LEU A 65 6.05 -38.33 -25.15
N TRP A 66 7.38 -38.27 -25.25
CA TRP A 66 8.26 -39.33 -24.72
C TRP A 66 8.82 -39.04 -23.32
N LEU A 67 8.74 -37.80 -22.84
CA LEU A 67 9.25 -37.41 -21.51
C LEU A 67 8.27 -37.71 -20.37
N ILE A 68 6.97 -37.87 -20.66
CA ILE A 68 5.94 -38.11 -19.64
C ILE A 68 5.95 -39.58 -19.16
N VAL A 69 6.31 -40.52 -20.03
CA VAL A 69 6.32 -41.95 -19.68
C VAL A 69 7.52 -42.33 -18.80
N ALA A 70 8.65 -41.64 -18.95
CA ALA A 70 9.84 -41.90 -18.14
C ALA A 70 9.70 -41.42 -16.67
N GLY A 71 8.94 -40.35 -16.42
CA GLY A 71 8.74 -39.80 -15.08
C GLY A 71 7.88 -40.67 -14.16
N VAL A 72 6.88 -41.37 -14.72
CA VAL A 72 5.93 -42.19 -13.94
C VAL A 72 6.57 -43.47 -13.39
N VAL A 73 7.57 -44.02 -14.08
CA VAL A 73 8.28 -45.23 -13.61
C VAL A 73 9.21 -44.92 -12.43
N ILE A 74 9.81 -43.72 -12.41
CA ILE A 74 10.72 -43.28 -11.34
C ILE A 74 9.93 -42.93 -10.07
N SER A 75 8.77 -42.29 -10.19
CA SER A 75 7.94 -41.93 -9.01
C SER A 75 7.37 -43.15 -8.28
N LEU A 76 7.02 -44.22 -9.00
CA LEU A 76 6.54 -45.47 -8.38
C LEU A 76 7.64 -46.21 -7.58
N LEU A 77 8.92 -46.08 -7.98
CA LEU A 77 10.03 -46.68 -7.24
C LEU A 77 10.35 -45.95 -5.93
N VAL A 78 10.12 -44.64 -5.86
CA VAL A 78 10.33 -43.85 -4.63
C VAL A 78 9.25 -44.12 -3.60
N ILE A 79 8.00 -44.34 -4.03
CA ILE A 79 6.89 -44.62 -3.12
C ILE A 79 7.05 -46.01 -2.47
N ALA A 80 7.62 -46.99 -3.16
CA ALA A 80 7.89 -48.31 -2.58
C ALA A 80 8.98 -48.30 -1.48
N ALA A 81 9.89 -47.31 -1.48
CA ALA A 81 10.96 -47.20 -0.49
C ALA A 81 10.52 -46.50 0.82
N ALA A 82 9.43 -45.73 0.81
CA ALA A 82 8.99 -44.93 1.96
C ALA A 82 8.04 -45.66 2.93
N VAL A 83 7.60 -46.89 2.63
CA VAL A 83 6.65 -47.66 3.47
C VAL A 83 7.38 -48.69 4.38
N ALA A 84 8.71 -48.71 4.40
CA ALA A 84 9.51 -49.64 5.20
C ALA A 84 10.47 -48.93 6.15
N GLY A 85 9.93 -48.30 7.20
CA GLY A 85 10.69 -47.86 8.37
C GLY A 85 10.04 -46.66 9.04
N GLY A 86 9.59 -46.70 10.28
CA GLY A 86 9.65 -47.71 11.32
C GLY A 86 9.05 -47.08 12.56
N VAL A 87 8.11 -47.78 13.18
CA VAL A 87 7.61 -47.50 14.53
C VAL A 87 8.76 -47.76 15.52
N VAL A 88 8.90 -46.93 16.58
CA VAL A 88 9.15 -47.32 17.99
C VAL A 88 9.55 -46.12 18.88
N ALA A 89 8.77 -45.93 19.95
CA ALA A 89 9.06 -45.50 21.34
C ALA A 89 9.93 -44.24 21.61
N SER A 90 9.58 -43.38 22.58
CA SER A 90 9.60 -43.73 24.01
C SER A 90 8.87 -42.72 24.92
N ARG A 91 8.35 -43.23 26.04
CA ARG A 91 7.65 -42.53 27.13
C ARG A 91 8.56 -42.26 28.35
N ARG A 92 8.08 -41.35 29.24
CA ARG A 92 8.34 -41.14 30.70
C ARG A 92 9.59 -40.31 31.06
N HIS A 93 9.61 -39.39 32.04
CA HIS A 93 9.06 -39.29 33.42
C HIS A 93 8.68 -37.81 33.73
N GLY A 94 7.92 -37.36 34.74
CA GLY A 94 7.39 -37.93 35.99
C GLY A 94 7.87 -37.12 37.22
N HIS A 95 6.92 -36.43 37.92
CA HIS A 95 6.96 -35.88 39.31
C HIS A 95 7.76 -34.58 39.59
N LYS A 96 7.34 -33.62 40.46
CA LYS A 96 6.73 -33.72 41.81
C LYS A 96 6.14 -32.36 42.28
N SER A 97 5.20 -32.41 43.23
CA SER A 97 4.43 -31.29 43.80
C SER A 97 5.05 -30.59 45.03
N ALA A 98 4.64 -29.33 45.24
CA ALA A 98 4.28 -28.59 46.48
C ALA A 98 5.23 -28.53 47.71
N THR A 99 5.39 -27.32 48.29
CA THR A 99 4.99 -26.92 49.67
C THR A 99 5.52 -25.52 50.08
N THR A 100 4.74 -24.85 50.93
CA THR A 100 4.68 -23.50 51.53
C THR A 100 5.83 -22.98 52.43
N ARG A 101 5.98 -21.61 52.45
CA ARG A 101 6.29 -20.55 53.50
C ARG A 101 6.75 -20.94 54.94
N PRO A 102 7.21 -20.02 55.85
CA PRO A 102 7.44 -18.53 55.85
C PRO A 102 8.88 -18.14 56.33
N ASP A 103 9.38 -16.90 56.51
CA ASP A 103 8.97 -15.78 57.40
C ASP A 103 9.86 -14.50 57.19
N ASP A 104 9.24 -13.35 57.48
CA ASP A 104 9.68 -12.05 58.05
C ASP A 104 11.14 -11.54 58.06
N SER A 105 11.34 -10.29 57.58
CA SER A 105 11.87 -9.16 58.40
C SER A 105 11.60 -7.78 57.79
N ALA A 106 11.31 -6.80 58.66
CA ALA A 106 10.81 -5.45 58.40
C ALA A 106 11.88 -4.40 58.02
N GLY A 107 11.44 -3.28 57.42
CA GLY A 107 12.26 -2.07 57.28
C GLY A 107 11.70 -0.95 56.39
N SER A 108 10.69 -0.22 56.90
CA SER A 108 10.47 1.24 56.75
C SER A 108 10.27 1.93 55.38
N GLN A 109 9.05 2.47 55.21
CA GLN A 109 8.56 3.54 54.32
C GLN A 109 9.48 4.78 54.19
N PRO A 110 9.38 5.55 53.09
CA PRO A 110 8.40 6.64 53.06
C PRO A 110 7.36 6.51 51.93
N SER A 111 6.15 6.94 52.27
CA SER A 111 4.98 7.09 51.41
C SER A 111 5.22 8.10 50.28
N SER A 112 5.10 7.64 49.04
CA SER A 112 4.61 8.44 47.93
C SER A 112 3.39 7.71 47.38
N THR A 113 2.22 8.24 47.72
CA THR A 113 0.93 7.87 47.15
C THR A 113 1.07 7.73 45.63
N PRO A 114 0.79 6.57 45.01
CA PRO A 114 0.55 6.56 43.59
C PRO A 114 -0.77 7.30 43.43
N SER A 115 -0.70 8.55 42.98
CA SER A 115 -1.80 9.17 42.27
C SER A 115 -2.16 8.15 41.20
N THR A 116 -3.27 7.43 41.40
CA THR A 116 -3.98 6.76 40.34
C THR A 116 -4.13 7.80 39.26
N SER A 117 -3.27 7.72 38.25
CA SER A 117 -3.45 8.42 36.99
C SER A 117 -4.85 8.01 36.58
N SER A 118 -5.76 8.95 36.69
CA SER A 118 -7.04 8.90 36.02
C SER A 118 -6.80 8.27 34.67
N ASN A 119 -7.48 7.16 34.38
CA ASN A 119 -7.69 6.73 33.01
C ASN A 119 -8.19 7.98 32.29
N SER A 120 -7.29 8.69 31.62
CA SER A 120 -7.65 9.70 30.66
C SER A 120 -8.55 8.94 29.72
N SER A 121 -9.83 9.28 29.70
CA SER A 121 -10.74 8.83 28.66
C SER A 121 -10.12 9.35 27.37
N SER A 122 -9.26 8.53 26.74
CA SER A 122 -8.72 8.82 25.44
C SER A 122 -9.92 9.06 24.55
N SER A 123 -9.96 10.22 23.88
CA SER A 123 -11.02 10.53 22.91
C SER A 123 -11.21 9.29 22.03
N PRO A 124 -12.46 8.87 21.72
CA PRO A 124 -12.69 7.78 20.77
C PRO A 124 -11.89 7.96 19.47
N ASN A 125 -11.69 9.21 19.06
CA ASN A 125 -10.94 9.60 17.87
C ASN A 125 -9.42 9.52 18.01
N ALA A 126 -8.89 9.31 19.21
CA ALA A 126 -7.47 8.99 19.35
C ALA A 126 -7.14 7.73 18.52
N ALA A 127 -6.00 7.75 17.85
CA ALA A 127 -5.52 6.57 17.15
C ALA A 127 -5.31 5.41 18.14
N TYR A 128 -5.61 4.20 17.72
CA TYR A 128 -5.22 3.01 18.46
C TYR A 128 -3.69 2.93 18.49
N ALA A 129 -3.11 2.57 19.64
CA ALA A 129 -1.65 2.58 19.83
C ALA A 129 -0.87 1.64 18.88
N ARG A 130 -1.56 0.68 18.25
CA ARG A 130 -0.99 -0.22 17.23
C ARG A 130 -1.78 -0.12 15.91
N SER A 131 -2.39 1.04 15.68
CA SER A 131 -3.10 1.30 14.43
C SER A 131 -2.12 1.21 13.26
N GLY A 132 -2.52 0.51 12.20
CA GLY A 132 -1.95 0.80 10.88
C GLY A 132 -2.25 2.23 10.46
N VAL A 133 -1.43 2.81 9.60
CA VAL A 133 -1.67 4.11 8.99
C VAL A 133 -1.54 3.95 7.49
N GLY A 134 -2.61 4.27 6.75
CA GLY A 134 -2.58 4.36 5.29
C GLY A 134 -2.62 5.82 4.86
N VAL A 135 -1.87 6.18 3.82
CA VAL A 135 -1.91 7.54 3.27
C VAL A 135 -1.91 7.51 1.75
N THR A 136 -2.68 8.41 1.15
CA THR A 136 -2.68 8.66 -0.29
C THR A 136 -2.99 10.13 -0.58
N GLY A 137 -2.80 10.58 -1.81
CA GLY A 137 -3.02 11.98 -2.18
C GLY A 137 -2.80 12.26 -3.65
N TRP A 138 -3.17 13.47 -4.05
CA TRP A 138 -3.03 13.93 -5.44
C TRP A 138 -2.88 15.44 -5.51
N TRP A 139 -2.24 15.90 -6.59
CA TRP A 139 -2.20 17.30 -6.95
C TRP A 139 -3.54 17.75 -7.54
N THR A 140 -4.07 18.87 -7.07
CA THR A 140 -5.26 19.53 -7.64
C THR A 140 -4.88 20.69 -8.55
N SER A 141 -3.67 21.23 -8.40
CA SER A 141 -3.08 22.23 -9.29
C SER A 141 -1.54 22.22 -9.15
N SER A 142 -0.86 23.15 -9.82
CA SER A 142 0.60 23.33 -9.70
C SER A 142 1.07 23.80 -8.30
N SER A 143 0.15 24.13 -7.40
CA SER A 143 0.47 24.63 -6.05
C SER A 143 -0.52 24.17 -4.98
N SER A 144 -1.40 23.22 -5.30
CA SER A 144 -2.41 22.72 -4.38
C SER A 144 -2.55 21.21 -4.50
N PHE A 145 -2.80 20.57 -3.36
CA PHE A 145 -2.92 19.12 -3.25
C PHE A 145 -3.86 18.73 -2.12
N ASN A 146 -4.31 17.48 -2.20
CA ASN A 146 -5.14 16.82 -1.22
C ASN A 146 -4.40 15.61 -0.65
N ILE A 147 -4.52 15.40 0.65
CA ILE A 147 -4.04 14.18 1.34
C ILE A 147 -5.23 13.52 2.03
N ARG A 148 -5.25 12.19 1.99
CA ARG A 148 -6.19 11.33 2.67
C ARG A 148 -5.40 10.39 3.55
N LEU A 149 -5.71 10.40 4.85
CA LEU A 149 -5.04 9.57 5.84
C LEU A 149 -6.05 8.70 6.55
N ILE A 150 -5.75 7.41 6.65
CA ILE A 150 -6.61 6.40 7.24
C ILE A 150 -5.92 5.84 8.47
N TYR A 151 -6.66 5.71 9.57
CA TYR A 151 -6.21 5.03 10.78
C TYR A 151 -7.37 4.32 11.47
N GLN A 152 -7.06 3.42 12.39
CA GLN A 152 -8.01 2.77 13.29
C GLN A 152 -8.03 3.51 14.63
N GLY A 153 -9.20 3.94 15.09
CA GLY A 153 -9.31 4.58 16.42
C GLY A 153 -9.51 3.58 17.56
N GLN A 154 -9.72 4.13 18.76
CA GLN A 154 -9.78 3.32 19.99
C GLN A 154 -11.03 2.43 20.10
N ASP A 155 -12.09 2.71 19.36
CA ASP A 155 -13.29 1.87 19.22
C ASP A 155 -13.10 0.70 18.24
N GLY A 156 -12.09 0.77 17.36
CA GLY A 156 -11.79 -0.26 16.36
C GLY A 156 -12.27 0.10 14.96
N ASP A 157 -13.02 1.19 14.83
CA ASP A 157 -13.48 1.69 13.54
C ASP A 157 -12.37 2.41 12.80
N LEU A 158 -12.40 2.30 11.47
CA LEU A 158 -11.50 3.02 10.59
C LEU A 158 -11.99 4.46 10.41
N ARG A 159 -11.06 5.40 10.36
CA ARG A 159 -11.31 6.84 10.19
C ARG A 159 -10.54 7.35 9.00
N LEU A 160 -11.22 8.13 8.17
CA LEU A 160 -10.64 8.83 7.03
C LEU A 160 -10.53 10.31 7.37
N MET A 161 -9.31 10.81 7.41
CA MET A 161 -8.98 12.23 7.55
C MET A 161 -8.70 12.82 6.18
N ARG A 162 -9.01 14.11 6.03
CA ARG A 162 -8.64 14.91 4.87
C ARG A 162 -7.75 16.08 5.27
N TYR A 163 -6.83 16.40 4.38
CA TYR A 163 -6.08 17.65 4.36
C TYR A 163 -6.19 18.27 2.98
N HIS A 164 -6.36 19.59 2.95
CA HIS A 164 -6.29 20.40 1.75
C HIS A 164 -5.18 21.46 1.91
N SER A 165 -4.25 21.54 0.98
CA SER A 165 -3.13 22.48 1.12
C SER A 165 -3.56 23.95 1.08
N GLY A 166 -4.74 24.26 0.52
CA GLY A 166 -5.29 25.61 0.46
C GLY A 166 -5.73 26.19 1.80
N ASP A 167 -6.16 25.34 2.76
CA ASP A 167 -6.52 25.77 4.12
C ASP A 167 -5.52 25.31 5.18
N GLY A 168 -4.66 24.35 4.85
CA GLY A 168 -3.58 23.85 5.70
C GLY A 168 -4.09 23.09 6.94
N LYS A 169 -5.31 22.53 6.89
CA LYS A 169 -5.94 21.91 8.07
C LYS A 169 -6.34 20.46 7.82
N TRP A 170 -6.12 19.66 8.85
CA TRP A 170 -6.71 18.33 8.97
C TRP A 170 -8.17 18.45 9.43
N SER A 171 -9.05 17.61 8.87
CA SER A 171 -10.41 17.41 9.37
C SER A 171 -10.86 15.97 9.12
N MET A 172 -11.77 15.47 9.96
CA MET A 172 -12.37 14.17 9.75
C MET A 172 -13.34 14.22 8.56
N LEU A 173 -13.16 13.29 7.62
CA LEU A 173 -14.00 13.16 6.43
C LEU A 173 -15.06 12.07 6.59
N ALA A 174 -14.70 10.92 7.18
CA ALA A 174 -15.63 9.83 7.44
C ALA A 174 -15.14 8.91 8.57
N THR A 175 -16.08 8.25 9.23
CA THR A 175 -15.86 7.07 10.08
C THR A 175 -16.53 5.87 9.40
N PHE A 176 -15.80 4.76 9.30
CA PHE A 176 -16.29 3.53 8.69
C PHE A 176 -16.65 2.54 9.79
N GLU A 177 -17.91 2.57 10.17
CA GLU A 177 -18.53 1.59 11.07
C GLU A 177 -18.70 0.26 10.33
N ASP A 178 -18.70 -0.87 11.05
CA ASP A 178 -18.95 -2.22 10.53
C ASP A 178 -17.95 -2.74 9.47
N THR A 179 -16.75 -2.17 9.39
CA THR A 179 -15.67 -2.66 8.50
C THR A 179 -15.24 -4.10 8.79
N LYS A 180 -15.48 -4.60 10.02
CA LYS A 180 -14.93 -5.86 10.53
C LYS A 180 -13.40 -5.91 10.47
N ALA A 181 -12.75 -4.76 10.46
CA ALA A 181 -11.31 -4.64 10.55
C ALA A 181 -10.81 -5.27 11.87
N LYS A 182 -9.82 -6.15 11.80
CA LYS A 182 -9.21 -6.70 13.02
C LYS A 182 -8.56 -5.58 13.83
N ARG A 183 -8.47 -5.75 15.15
CA ARG A 183 -7.80 -4.75 15.99
C ARG A 183 -6.29 -4.72 15.70
N GLY A 184 -5.74 -3.54 15.44
CA GLY A 184 -4.36 -3.37 14.99
C GLY A 184 -4.11 -3.87 13.57
N THR A 185 -5.13 -3.83 12.71
CA THR A 185 -5.00 -4.24 11.31
C THR A 185 -3.97 -3.36 10.59
N PRO A 186 -3.13 -3.92 9.68
CA PRO A 186 -2.37 -3.10 8.75
C PRO A 186 -3.34 -2.32 7.87
N ILE A 187 -2.94 -1.11 7.47
CA ILE A 187 -3.76 -0.26 6.60
C ILE A 187 -2.86 0.25 5.48
N ALA A 188 -3.27 0.02 4.24
CA ALA A 188 -2.70 0.66 3.06
C ALA A 188 -3.79 1.45 2.34
N ALA A 189 -3.39 2.51 1.64
CA ALA A 189 -4.32 3.31 0.86
C ALA A 189 -3.70 3.72 -0.47
N SER A 190 -4.51 3.72 -1.52
CA SER A 190 -4.14 4.28 -2.82
C SER A 190 -5.33 5.10 -3.35
N CYS A 191 -5.12 5.87 -4.41
CA CYS A 191 -6.21 6.60 -5.02
C CYS A 191 -6.01 6.79 -6.51
N PHE A 192 -7.10 7.08 -7.20
CA PHE A 192 -7.11 7.41 -8.61
C PHE A 192 -8.31 8.29 -8.95
N ASN A 193 -8.17 9.06 -10.03
CA ASN A 193 -9.26 9.79 -10.64
C ASN A 193 -10.03 8.85 -11.55
N VAL A 194 -11.33 8.72 -11.30
CA VAL A 194 -12.18 7.73 -11.98
C VAL A 194 -12.15 7.97 -13.49
N PRO A 195 -12.55 9.14 -14.03
CA PRO A 195 -12.47 9.36 -15.47
C PRO A 195 -11.11 9.10 -16.11
N VAL A 196 -10.01 9.51 -15.45
CA VAL A 196 -8.64 9.31 -15.97
C VAL A 196 -8.30 7.83 -16.08
N PHE A 197 -8.58 7.04 -15.03
CA PHE A 197 -8.30 5.60 -15.03
C PHE A 197 -9.16 4.82 -16.03
N TYR A 198 -10.43 5.20 -16.17
CA TYR A 198 -11.35 4.58 -17.13
C TYR A 198 -11.24 5.16 -18.55
N PHE A 199 -10.26 6.03 -18.82
CA PHE A 199 -10.04 6.69 -20.10
C PHE A 199 -11.28 7.40 -20.66
N THR A 200 -12.11 7.96 -19.77
CA THR A 200 -13.28 8.76 -20.15
C THR A 200 -12.97 10.24 -20.09
N PRO A 201 -13.60 11.09 -20.94
CA PRO A 201 -13.40 12.53 -20.87
C PRO A 201 -13.75 13.09 -19.48
N VAL A 202 -12.82 13.85 -18.90
CA VAL A 202 -13.04 14.56 -17.63
C VAL A 202 -13.94 15.76 -17.89
N THR A 203 -15.01 15.88 -17.12
CA THR A 203 -15.94 17.01 -17.08
C THR A 203 -16.14 17.45 -15.64
N ASP A 204 -16.64 18.67 -15.44
CA ASP A 204 -16.97 19.16 -14.10
C ASP A 204 -17.95 18.23 -13.38
N SER A 205 -18.89 17.60 -14.11
CA SER A 205 -19.91 16.73 -13.54
C SER A 205 -19.45 15.28 -13.29
N ASN A 206 -18.24 14.88 -13.72
CA ASN A 206 -17.75 13.52 -13.53
C ASN A 206 -16.34 13.43 -12.92
N ASN A 207 -15.73 14.55 -12.55
CA ASN A 207 -14.39 14.58 -11.96
C ASN A 207 -14.42 14.09 -10.49
N TYR A 208 -14.20 12.78 -10.29
CA TYR A 208 -14.18 12.14 -8.98
C TYR A 208 -12.81 11.55 -8.66
N MET A 209 -12.40 11.70 -7.41
CA MET A 209 -11.30 10.94 -6.83
C MET A 209 -11.85 9.78 -6.03
N GLN A 210 -11.33 8.59 -6.27
CA GLN A 210 -11.64 7.38 -5.51
C GLN A 210 -10.41 7.01 -4.69
N VAL A 211 -10.63 6.86 -3.39
CA VAL A 211 -9.67 6.36 -2.41
C VAL A 211 -10.01 4.90 -2.15
N GLU A 212 -8.99 4.05 -2.28
CA GLU A 212 -9.05 2.64 -1.98
C GLU A 212 -8.33 2.39 -0.67
N ILE A 213 -8.98 1.66 0.23
CA ILE A 213 -8.51 1.43 1.59
C ILE A 213 -8.46 -0.06 1.82
N PHE A 214 -7.25 -0.57 2.06
CA PHE A 214 -7.00 -1.99 2.24
C PHE A 214 -6.63 -2.30 3.68
N TYR A 215 -7.22 -3.36 4.22
CA TYR A 215 -7.02 -3.81 5.59
C TYR A 215 -7.32 -5.31 5.70
N LEU A 216 -7.03 -5.89 6.85
CA LEU A 216 -7.37 -7.28 7.17
C LEU A 216 -8.54 -7.37 8.16
N ASN A 217 -9.41 -8.36 7.98
CA ASN A 217 -10.44 -8.73 8.96
C ASN A 217 -9.90 -9.75 9.99
N ASP A 218 -10.75 -10.18 10.93
CA ASP A 218 -10.41 -11.16 11.98
C ASP A 218 -10.04 -12.56 11.46
N GLN A 219 -10.27 -12.85 10.18
CA GLN A 219 -9.90 -14.10 9.51
C GLN A 219 -8.59 -13.99 8.72
N ASP A 220 -7.88 -12.87 8.86
CA ASP A 220 -6.70 -12.49 8.07
C ASP A 220 -7.00 -12.41 6.56
N GLU A 221 -8.26 -12.13 6.19
CA GLU A 221 -8.66 -11.94 4.80
C GLU A 221 -8.52 -10.48 4.40
N LEU A 222 -7.93 -10.23 3.25
CA LEU A 222 -7.79 -8.91 2.65
C LEU A 222 -9.17 -8.34 2.30
N GLN A 223 -9.42 -7.14 2.82
CA GLN A 223 -10.62 -6.36 2.61
C GLN A 223 -10.30 -5.07 1.87
N GLU A 224 -11.29 -4.56 1.17
CA GLU A 224 -11.29 -3.28 0.46
C GLU A 224 -12.47 -2.44 0.93
N TRP A 225 -12.21 -1.16 1.18
CA TRP A 225 -13.24 -0.15 1.37
C TRP A 225 -13.00 1.01 0.42
N VAL A 226 -14.05 1.39 -0.29
CA VAL A 226 -14.01 2.40 -1.34
C VAL A 226 -14.63 3.68 -0.80
N TYR A 227 -13.91 4.80 -0.94
CA TYR A 227 -14.46 6.13 -0.70
C TYR A 227 -14.25 7.01 -1.93
N ARG A 228 -15.35 7.42 -2.57
CA ARG A 228 -15.34 8.31 -3.73
C ARG A 228 -15.84 9.69 -3.32
N GLU A 229 -15.08 10.70 -3.71
CA GLU A 229 -15.44 12.10 -3.53
C GLU A 229 -15.44 12.86 -4.86
N GLN A 230 -16.41 13.75 -5.01
CA GLN A 230 -16.43 14.76 -6.05
C GLN A 230 -16.00 16.09 -5.44
N ASP A 231 -15.01 16.74 -6.04
CA ASP A 231 -14.52 18.04 -5.56
C ASP A 231 -15.41 19.19 -6.08
N ILE A 232 -16.71 19.12 -5.78
CA ILE A 232 -17.66 20.21 -6.07
C ILE A 232 -18.42 20.53 -4.78
N PRO A 233 -18.46 21.81 -4.36
CA PRO A 233 -19.27 22.25 -3.23
C PRO A 233 -20.74 22.37 -3.65
N SER A 234 -21.35 21.25 -4.06
CA SER A 234 -22.75 21.21 -4.47
C SER A 234 -23.50 20.09 -3.77
N SER A 235 -24.80 20.29 -3.56
CA SER A 235 -25.70 19.25 -3.08
C SER A 235 -25.88 18.09 -4.07
N SER A 236 -25.27 18.17 -5.26
CA SER A 236 -25.27 17.12 -6.28
C SER A 236 -23.96 16.34 -6.30
N ALA A 237 -23.01 16.63 -5.41
CA ALA A 237 -21.75 15.92 -5.33
C ALA A 237 -22.00 14.43 -5.07
N GLN A 238 -21.58 13.57 -5.99
CA GLN A 238 -21.72 12.13 -5.79
C GLN A 238 -20.61 11.65 -4.87
N THR A 239 -21.01 11.09 -3.72
CA THR A 239 -20.10 10.36 -2.84
C THR A 239 -20.49 8.90 -2.84
N HIS A 240 -19.49 8.03 -2.91
CA HIS A 240 -19.69 6.59 -2.69
C HIS A 240 -18.85 6.19 -1.49
N ASN A 241 -19.41 5.36 -0.62
CA ASN A 241 -18.78 4.94 0.61
C ASN A 241 -19.27 3.53 0.96
N GLY A 242 -18.39 2.53 0.88
CA GLY A 242 -18.78 1.16 1.19
C GLY A 242 -17.70 0.12 0.90
N SER A 243 -18.01 -1.14 1.18
CA SER A 243 -17.13 -2.27 0.88
C SER A 243 -16.87 -2.37 -0.62
N GLY A 244 -15.60 -2.56 -0.97
CA GLY A 244 -15.18 -2.84 -2.33
C GLY A 244 -15.44 -4.28 -2.76
N ILE A 245 -15.29 -4.52 -4.06
CA ILE A 245 -15.54 -5.83 -4.68
C ILE A 245 -14.46 -6.86 -4.34
N MET A 246 -13.26 -6.44 -3.94
CA MET A 246 -12.18 -7.31 -3.51
C MET A 246 -12.54 -8.11 -2.25
N SER A 247 -13.27 -7.50 -1.31
CA SER A 247 -13.64 -8.13 -0.03
C SER A 247 -14.36 -9.47 -0.19
N SER A 248 -15.05 -9.67 -1.32
CA SER A 248 -15.75 -10.92 -1.65
C SER A 248 -14.83 -12.08 -2.06
N LYS A 249 -13.55 -11.81 -2.31
CA LYS A 249 -12.57 -12.79 -2.82
C LYS A 249 -12.03 -13.72 -1.73
N GLY A 250 -12.06 -13.29 -0.46
CA GLY A 250 -11.59 -14.10 0.68
C GLY A 250 -10.10 -14.44 0.62
N TRP A 251 -9.28 -13.58 0.01
CA TRP A 251 -7.83 -13.79 -0.10
C TRP A 251 -7.17 -13.65 1.25
N LYS A 252 -6.36 -14.64 1.64
CA LYS A 252 -5.73 -14.68 2.97
C LYS A 252 -4.31 -14.15 2.94
N ALA A 253 -4.04 -13.23 3.85
CA ALA A 253 -2.70 -12.81 4.21
C ALA A 253 -2.16 -13.66 5.37
N GLY A 254 -0.85 -13.59 5.62
CA GLY A 254 -0.25 -14.04 6.86
C GLY A 254 -0.74 -13.17 8.02
N THR A 255 -0.83 -13.74 9.23
CA THR A 255 -1.40 -13.06 10.41
C THR A 255 -0.68 -11.75 10.77
N ASN A 256 0.62 -11.66 10.50
CA ASN A 256 1.44 -10.46 10.70
C ASN A 256 1.84 -9.79 9.38
N SER A 257 1.09 -10.03 8.30
CA SER A 257 1.34 -9.34 7.04
C SER A 257 1.17 -7.85 7.21
N ARG A 258 2.06 -7.08 6.59
CA ARG A 258 1.83 -5.67 6.30
C ARG A 258 1.16 -5.52 4.94
N LEU A 259 0.68 -4.32 4.64
CA LEU A 259 0.07 -3.99 3.36
C LEU A 259 0.79 -2.76 2.79
N ALA A 260 1.05 -2.76 1.49
CA ALA A 260 1.47 -1.59 0.73
C ALA A 260 0.57 -1.48 -0.50
N ALA A 261 0.26 -0.26 -0.94
CA ALA A 261 -0.60 -0.08 -2.10
C ALA A 261 -0.17 1.13 -2.91
N TYR A 262 -0.06 0.94 -4.22
CA TYR A 262 -0.04 2.00 -5.21
C TYR A 262 -0.99 1.61 -6.34
N TRP A 263 -1.89 2.51 -6.74
CA TRP A 263 -2.95 2.12 -7.69
C TRP A 263 -2.35 1.67 -9.04
N PRO A 264 -2.75 0.49 -9.59
CA PRO A 264 -3.93 -0.32 -9.26
C PRO A 264 -3.68 -1.61 -8.44
N SER A 265 -2.66 -1.63 -7.59
CA SER A 265 -2.21 -2.81 -6.85
C SER A 265 -2.18 -2.61 -5.33
N VAL A 266 -2.18 -3.74 -4.63
CA VAL A 266 -1.88 -3.87 -3.20
C VAL A 266 -1.04 -5.12 -2.98
N ILE A 267 0.08 -4.95 -2.29
CA ILE A 267 1.06 -5.97 -1.97
C ILE A 267 0.91 -6.40 -0.51
N TYR A 268 1.02 -7.71 -0.29
CA TYR A 268 0.96 -8.31 1.04
C TYR A 268 1.76 -9.62 1.09
N GLN A 269 1.87 -10.20 2.28
CA GLN A 269 2.58 -11.45 2.53
C GLN A 269 1.59 -12.56 2.88
N ASP A 270 1.74 -13.76 2.30
CA ASP A 270 0.95 -14.93 2.67
C ASP A 270 1.49 -15.65 3.93
N GLY A 271 0.82 -16.73 4.35
CA GLY A 271 1.23 -17.52 5.51
C GLY A 271 2.57 -18.27 5.36
N ASP A 272 3.11 -18.40 4.13
CA ASP A 272 4.40 -19.03 3.83
C ASP A 272 5.53 -18.01 3.67
N ASN A 273 5.25 -16.75 4.03
CA ASN A 273 6.09 -15.59 3.89
C ASN A 273 6.41 -15.22 2.43
N LEU A 274 5.57 -15.61 1.48
CA LEU A 274 5.71 -15.22 0.07
C LEU A 274 4.89 -13.97 -0.23
N MET A 275 5.51 -13.04 -0.96
CA MET A 275 4.84 -11.84 -1.43
C MET A 275 3.73 -12.20 -2.43
N GLN A 276 2.55 -11.65 -2.17
CA GLN A 276 1.38 -11.69 -3.03
C GLN A 276 1.11 -10.28 -3.54
N GLU A 277 0.57 -10.22 -4.74
CA GLU A 277 0.01 -9.02 -5.31
C GLU A 277 -1.46 -9.26 -5.62
N ALA A 278 -2.30 -8.36 -5.14
CA ALA A 278 -3.65 -8.21 -5.65
C ALA A 278 -3.69 -6.96 -6.53
N TYR A 279 -4.22 -7.07 -7.74
CA TYR A 279 -4.26 -5.97 -8.70
C TYR A 279 -5.59 -5.93 -9.46
N LEU A 280 -6.02 -4.73 -9.82
CA LEU A 280 -7.22 -4.53 -10.63
C LEU A 280 -6.87 -4.53 -12.13
N ALA A 281 -7.39 -5.51 -12.86
CA ALA A 281 -7.30 -5.58 -14.32
C ALA A 281 -8.64 -5.96 -14.93
N ASN A 282 -9.02 -5.29 -16.03
CA ASN A 282 -10.33 -5.49 -16.68
C ASN A 282 -11.50 -5.40 -15.68
N LEU A 283 -11.41 -4.44 -14.76
CA LEU A 283 -12.42 -4.15 -13.73
C LEU A 283 -12.70 -5.31 -12.77
N THR A 284 -11.75 -6.24 -12.69
CA THR A 284 -11.81 -7.39 -11.80
C THR A 284 -10.52 -7.48 -11.01
N TRP A 285 -10.65 -7.70 -9.70
CA TRP A 285 -9.50 -8.01 -8.85
C TRP A 285 -8.98 -9.41 -9.15
N ASN A 286 -7.68 -9.47 -9.45
CA ASN A 286 -6.89 -10.68 -9.62
C ASN A 286 -5.82 -10.76 -8.52
N GLN A 287 -5.33 -11.97 -8.26
CA GLN A 287 -4.25 -12.21 -7.31
C GLN A 287 -3.19 -13.08 -7.98
N GLU A 288 -1.93 -12.72 -7.76
CA GLU A 288 -0.80 -13.54 -8.14
C GLU A 288 0.27 -13.65 -7.06
N LYS A 289 1.12 -14.67 -7.21
CA LYS A 289 2.32 -14.83 -6.41
C LYS A 289 3.46 -14.12 -7.13
N VAL A 290 4.04 -13.11 -6.49
CA VAL A 290 5.17 -12.35 -7.05
C VAL A 290 6.44 -13.21 -7.11
N GLY A 291 6.53 -14.24 -6.25
CA GLY A 291 7.69 -15.14 -6.19
C GLY A 291 8.82 -14.65 -5.28
N LEU A 292 8.64 -13.52 -4.60
CA LEU A 292 9.60 -12.97 -3.64
C LEU A 292 9.37 -13.56 -2.24
N LYS A 293 10.43 -14.12 -1.65
CA LYS A 293 10.43 -14.61 -0.27
C LYS A 293 10.82 -13.49 0.68
N CYS A 294 9.90 -13.12 1.56
CA CYS A 294 10.07 -12.03 2.51
C CYS A 294 10.40 -12.56 3.92
N HIS A 295 10.96 -11.69 4.76
CA HIS A 295 11.00 -11.92 6.20
C HIS A 295 9.58 -12.04 6.77
N GLY A 296 9.35 -12.86 7.79
CA GLY A 296 8.04 -12.85 8.46
C GLY A 296 7.76 -11.47 9.06
N ASN A 297 6.60 -10.87 8.76
CA ASN A 297 6.31 -9.45 9.10
C ASN A 297 7.30 -8.46 8.47
N SER A 298 7.72 -8.78 7.23
CA SER A 298 8.50 -7.89 6.39
C SER A 298 7.85 -6.53 6.32
N SER A 299 8.65 -5.49 6.45
CA SER A 299 8.30 -4.15 5.98
C SER A 299 8.16 -4.22 4.46
N ILE A 300 7.12 -3.60 3.91
CA ILE A 300 6.83 -3.62 2.47
C ILE A 300 6.43 -2.21 2.06
N ALA A 301 6.92 -1.75 0.92
CA ALA A 301 6.43 -0.55 0.26
C ALA A 301 6.31 -0.79 -1.25
N GLU A 302 5.35 -0.10 -1.85
CA GLU A 302 5.05 -0.12 -3.27
C GLU A 302 4.99 1.32 -3.75
N ILE A 303 5.82 1.66 -4.74
CA ILE A 303 5.95 3.01 -5.29
C ILE A 303 6.14 2.92 -6.81
N PRO A 304 5.74 3.93 -7.61
CA PRO A 304 5.92 3.89 -9.05
C PRO A 304 7.41 3.92 -9.43
N TYR A 305 7.78 3.14 -10.43
CA TYR A 305 9.15 3.12 -10.96
C TYR A 305 9.47 4.41 -11.76
N THR A 306 8.60 4.77 -12.71
CA THR A 306 8.62 6.03 -13.45
C THR A 306 7.22 6.61 -13.57
N VAL A 307 7.11 7.88 -13.98
CA VAL A 307 5.82 8.56 -14.19
C VAL A 307 4.93 7.76 -15.16
N ASN A 308 5.52 7.20 -16.22
CA ASN A 308 4.79 6.43 -17.22
C ASN A 308 4.65 4.96 -16.86
N ALA A 309 5.72 4.32 -16.37
CA ALA A 309 5.69 2.91 -16.01
C ALA A 309 4.55 2.64 -15.00
N GLY A 310 4.36 3.52 -14.02
CA GLY A 310 3.26 3.39 -13.07
C GLY A 310 1.87 3.32 -13.73
N ARG A 311 1.66 3.95 -14.91
CA ARG A 311 0.37 3.88 -15.62
C ARG A 311 0.10 2.51 -16.24
N SER A 312 1.15 1.71 -16.43
CA SER A 312 1.09 0.30 -16.83
C SER A 312 1.38 -0.65 -15.66
N GLY A 313 1.31 -0.17 -14.42
CA GLY A 313 1.62 -0.90 -13.19
C GLY A 313 3.10 -1.28 -13.03
N GLY A 314 3.98 -0.49 -13.63
CA GLY A 314 5.41 -0.54 -13.35
C GLY A 314 5.74 0.14 -12.02
N GLU A 315 6.50 -0.56 -11.20
CA GLU A 315 6.63 -0.28 -9.78
C GLU A 315 8.01 -0.66 -9.25
N ARG A 316 8.30 -0.16 -8.06
CA ARG A 316 9.37 -0.63 -7.19
C ARG A 316 8.74 -1.28 -5.97
N LEU A 317 9.09 -2.54 -5.75
CA LEU A 317 8.74 -3.32 -4.58
C LEU A 317 9.92 -3.28 -3.61
N ILE A 318 9.69 -2.70 -2.45
CA ILE A 318 10.69 -2.59 -1.40
C ILE A 318 10.28 -3.55 -0.28
N TYR A 319 11.15 -4.48 0.10
CA TYR A 319 10.83 -5.46 1.12
C TYR A 319 12.05 -5.96 1.89
N GLN A 320 11.80 -6.45 3.10
CA GLN A 320 12.81 -7.07 3.95
C GLN A 320 12.88 -8.59 3.72
N ARG A 321 14.09 -9.12 3.64
CA ARG A 321 14.39 -10.55 3.60
C ARG A 321 14.85 -11.11 4.93
N ASP A 322 14.85 -12.44 5.04
CA ASP A 322 15.27 -13.17 6.25
C ASP A 322 16.72 -12.91 6.68
N ASP A 323 17.59 -12.46 5.78
CA ASP A 323 18.96 -12.04 6.08
C ASP A 323 19.06 -10.60 6.58
N GLN A 324 17.93 -9.99 6.98
CA GLN A 324 17.82 -8.63 7.49
C GLN A 324 18.29 -7.58 6.48
N LYS A 325 18.14 -7.91 5.19
CA LYS A 325 18.40 -6.96 4.12
C LYS A 325 17.10 -6.44 3.53
N LEU A 326 17.10 -5.15 3.27
CA LEU A 326 16.10 -4.50 2.44
C LEU A 326 16.54 -4.60 0.98
N LEU A 327 15.65 -5.10 0.13
CA LEU A 327 15.80 -5.11 -1.32
C LEU A 327 14.82 -4.14 -1.97
N VAL A 328 15.21 -3.66 -3.14
CA VAL A 328 14.35 -2.92 -4.07
C VAL A 328 14.36 -3.70 -5.37
N GLU A 329 13.23 -4.27 -5.71
CA GLU A 329 12.99 -4.94 -6.99
C GLU A 329 12.12 -4.02 -7.85
N GLU A 330 12.34 -3.99 -9.14
CA GLU A 330 11.59 -3.10 -10.03
C GLU A 330 11.17 -3.78 -11.33
N ARG A 331 10.05 -3.30 -11.89
CA ARG A 331 9.53 -3.72 -13.19
C ARG A 331 8.90 -2.54 -13.92
N HIS A 332 8.96 -2.53 -15.26
CA HIS A 332 8.45 -1.39 -16.04
C HIS A 332 6.95 -1.48 -16.32
N ASN A 333 6.37 -2.68 -16.24
CA ASN A 333 4.94 -2.93 -16.30
C ASN A 333 4.59 -4.20 -15.51
N LEU A 334 3.30 -4.46 -15.28
CA LEU A 334 2.83 -5.64 -14.53
C LEU A 334 3.30 -6.99 -15.11
N THR A 335 3.55 -7.07 -16.41
CA THR A 335 3.91 -8.32 -17.10
C THR A 335 5.42 -8.56 -17.21
N ASP A 336 6.23 -7.57 -16.87
CA ASP A 336 7.68 -7.70 -16.92
C ASP A 336 8.19 -8.49 -15.70
N GLU A 337 9.33 -9.15 -15.88
CA GLU A 337 10.04 -9.76 -14.77
C GLU A 337 10.62 -8.67 -13.85
N LEU A 338 10.60 -8.94 -12.55
CA LEU A 338 11.27 -8.09 -11.57
C LEU A 338 12.79 -8.20 -11.71
N SER A 339 13.47 -7.05 -11.65
CA SER A 339 14.92 -6.94 -11.64
C SER A 339 15.44 -6.25 -10.38
N THR A 340 16.58 -6.70 -9.88
CA THR A 340 17.27 -6.09 -8.74
C THR A 340 18.47 -5.27 -9.21
N ASP A 341 18.29 -3.94 -9.30
CA ASP A 341 19.40 -3.03 -9.65
C ASP A 341 19.94 -2.26 -8.42
N ALA A 342 19.12 -2.13 -7.36
CA ALA A 342 19.54 -1.48 -6.13
C ALA A 342 20.45 -2.39 -5.27
N PRO A 343 21.43 -1.81 -4.56
CA PRO A 343 22.19 -2.56 -3.56
C PRO A 343 21.28 -2.95 -2.38
N ALA A 344 21.59 -4.08 -1.76
CA ALA A 344 20.88 -4.51 -0.56
C ALA A 344 21.35 -3.72 0.68
N PHE A 345 20.42 -3.20 1.48
CA PHE A 345 20.72 -2.42 2.69
C PHE A 345 20.48 -3.26 3.95
N THR A 346 21.35 -3.18 4.96
CA THR A 346 21.08 -3.87 6.24
C THR A 346 20.13 -3.03 7.08
N VAL A 347 19.03 -3.64 7.53
CA VAL A 347 18.03 -3.00 8.39
C VAL A 347 17.60 -3.96 9.50
N PRO A 348 17.26 -3.48 10.70
CA PRO A 348 16.79 -4.34 11.80
C PRO A 348 15.60 -5.20 11.38
N ALA A 349 15.52 -6.42 11.91
CA ALA A 349 14.37 -7.29 11.69
C ALA A 349 13.05 -6.59 12.08
N ASN A 350 12.07 -6.57 11.17
CA ASN A 350 10.76 -5.94 11.37
C ASN A 350 10.80 -4.40 11.54
N ALA A 351 11.88 -3.72 11.14
CA ALA A 351 11.99 -2.27 11.24
C ALA A 351 10.80 -1.55 10.58
N PRO A 352 10.12 -0.60 11.25
CA PRO A 352 9.17 0.30 10.60
C PRO A 352 9.79 0.95 9.36
N MET A 353 9.06 0.97 8.25
CA MET A 353 9.55 1.47 6.97
C MET A 353 8.41 2.02 6.12
N GLY A 354 8.65 3.18 5.51
CA GLY A 354 7.81 3.73 4.45
C GLY A 354 8.67 4.27 3.32
N ALA A 355 8.12 4.32 2.12
CA ALA A 355 8.82 4.88 0.97
C ALA A 355 7.92 5.84 0.18
N PHE A 356 8.54 6.81 -0.48
CA PHE A 356 7.86 7.68 -1.42
C PHE A 356 8.75 8.02 -2.61
N THR A 357 8.11 8.50 -3.68
CA THR A 357 8.81 8.99 -4.87
C THR A 357 8.43 10.42 -5.22
N VAL A 358 9.39 11.15 -5.79
CA VAL A 358 9.19 12.48 -6.38
C VAL A 358 9.76 12.48 -7.80
N PRO A 359 9.03 12.94 -8.84
CA PRO A 359 9.59 13.09 -10.18
C PRO A 359 10.87 13.93 -10.16
N ARG A 360 11.91 13.46 -10.85
CA ARG A 360 13.20 14.18 -10.90
C ARG A 360 13.10 15.47 -11.71
N ASP A 361 12.34 15.43 -12.80
CA ASP A 361 12.18 16.56 -13.72
C ASP A 361 10.72 17.01 -13.77
N SER A 362 10.51 18.32 -13.90
CA SER A 362 9.18 18.93 -14.05
C SER A 362 8.62 18.76 -15.47
N THR A 363 9.46 18.35 -16.41
CA THR A 363 9.02 17.99 -17.75
C THR A 363 8.37 16.63 -17.64
N ASN A 364 7.04 16.56 -17.82
CA ASN A 364 6.25 15.33 -17.98
C ASN A 364 6.65 14.55 -19.27
N THR A 365 7.95 14.39 -19.50
CA THR A 365 8.49 13.54 -20.55
C THR A 365 8.25 12.09 -20.16
N SER A 366 8.00 11.27 -21.17
CA SER A 366 7.58 9.88 -21.04
C SER A 366 8.48 8.98 -20.19
N ASP A 367 9.71 9.39 -19.93
CA ASP A 367 10.72 8.57 -19.26
C ASP A 367 11.31 9.27 -18.03
N GLY A 368 10.56 10.21 -17.45
CA GLY A 368 10.98 10.96 -16.27
C GLY A 368 11.28 10.02 -15.10
N ALA A 369 12.55 9.93 -14.73
CA ALA A 369 13.01 9.16 -13.58
C ALA A 369 12.37 9.68 -12.29
N MET A 370 12.10 8.76 -11.34
CA MET A 370 11.68 9.12 -10.00
C MET A 370 12.87 9.14 -9.05
N ASN A 371 12.93 10.15 -8.20
CA ASN A 371 13.73 10.10 -6.98
C ASN A 371 13.00 9.24 -5.96
N THR A 372 13.68 8.25 -5.37
CA THR A 372 13.12 7.32 -4.39
C THR A 372 13.70 7.60 -3.02
N TYR A 373 12.84 7.64 -2.01
CA TYR A 373 13.22 7.86 -0.62
C TYR A 373 12.57 6.80 0.26
N ILE A 374 13.36 6.20 1.15
CA ILE A 374 12.95 5.16 2.07
C ILE A 374 13.30 5.63 3.48
N LEU A 375 12.30 5.83 4.32
CA LEU A 375 12.45 6.16 5.73
C LEU A 375 12.30 4.87 6.54
N TRP A 376 13.28 4.54 7.38
CA TRP A 376 13.29 3.31 8.18
C TRP A 376 13.91 3.54 9.56
N GLN A 377 13.57 2.68 10.52
CA GLN A 377 14.07 2.77 11.90
C GLN A 377 15.26 1.83 12.15
N ASP A 378 16.33 2.34 12.76
CA ASP A 378 17.49 1.54 13.15
C ASP A 378 17.36 0.86 14.53
N ASP A 379 18.37 0.07 14.92
CA ASP A 379 18.40 -0.67 16.20
C ASP A 379 18.41 0.25 17.44
N THR A 380 18.75 1.52 17.28
CA THR A 380 18.71 2.53 18.37
C THR A 380 17.34 3.19 18.48
N GLY A 381 16.43 2.91 17.54
CA GLY A 381 15.14 3.54 17.41
C GLY A 381 15.18 4.86 16.63
N ALA A 382 16.34 5.27 16.11
CA ALA A 382 16.48 6.49 15.32
C ALA A 382 16.04 6.25 13.87
N LEU A 383 15.47 7.28 13.26
CA LEU A 383 15.07 7.23 11.86
C LEU A 383 16.26 7.50 10.94
N GLN A 384 16.41 6.63 9.96
CA GLN A 384 17.39 6.68 8.88
C GLN A 384 16.66 6.89 7.56
N MET A 385 17.31 7.55 6.61
CA MET A 385 16.83 7.70 5.24
C MET A 385 17.80 7.02 4.29
N THR A 386 17.27 6.17 3.42
CA THR A 386 17.99 5.61 2.26
C THR A 386 17.33 6.14 0.99
N TRP A 387 18.09 6.65 0.03
CA TRP A 387 17.51 7.28 -1.15
C TRP A 387 18.37 7.15 -2.39
N GLU A 388 17.72 7.33 -3.54
CA GLU A 388 18.32 7.48 -4.86
C GLU A 388 17.62 8.66 -5.57
N ASP A 389 18.34 9.77 -5.73
CA ASP A 389 17.85 11.02 -6.30
C ASP A 389 18.70 11.54 -7.49
N ASP A 390 19.78 10.83 -7.82
CA ASP A 390 20.64 11.11 -8.98
C ASP A 390 21.32 9.82 -9.50
N SER A 391 22.26 9.97 -10.44
CA SER A 391 23.02 8.86 -11.02
C SER A 391 24.23 8.40 -10.20
N THR A 392 24.46 8.99 -9.02
CA THR A 392 25.57 8.58 -8.14
C THR A 392 25.24 7.34 -7.31
N GLY A 393 23.99 6.89 -7.38
CA GLY A 393 23.48 5.67 -6.77
C GLY A 393 22.86 5.90 -5.39
N TRP A 394 22.59 4.79 -4.70
CA TRP A 394 21.90 4.78 -3.42
C TRP A 394 22.77 5.28 -2.27
N ARG A 395 22.18 6.12 -1.41
CA ARG A 395 22.83 6.74 -0.25
C ARG A 395 22.01 6.53 1.01
N THR A 396 22.67 6.54 2.17
CA THR A 396 22.01 6.42 3.48
C THR A 396 22.56 7.46 4.46
N SER A 397 21.69 8.07 5.24
CA SER A 397 22.04 9.02 6.29
C SER A 397 21.03 8.99 7.44
N SER A 398 21.44 9.51 8.60
CA SER A 398 20.54 9.68 9.73
C SER A 398 19.69 10.93 9.57
N THR A 399 18.45 10.86 10.02
CA THR A 399 17.53 12.01 10.05
C THR A 399 17.69 12.82 11.34
N PRO A 400 17.18 14.06 11.41
CA PRO A 400 17.19 14.86 12.63
C PRO A 400 16.45 14.17 13.79
N ALA A 401 17.05 14.19 14.99
CA ALA A 401 16.45 13.60 16.19
C ALA A 401 15.08 14.20 16.57
N SER A 402 14.75 15.40 16.08
CA SER A 402 13.45 16.04 16.27
C SER A 402 12.29 15.25 15.67
N LEU A 403 12.54 14.36 14.70
CA LEU A 403 11.51 13.49 14.13
C LEU A 403 10.95 12.51 15.17
N GLY A 404 11.72 12.22 16.22
CA GLY A 404 11.39 11.23 17.22
C GLY A 404 11.53 9.79 16.70
N SER A 405 11.01 8.86 17.49
CA SER A 405 11.03 7.43 17.18
C SER A 405 9.60 6.93 17.03
N PRO A 406 9.28 6.18 15.97
CA PRO A 406 8.00 5.49 15.88
C PRO A 406 7.72 4.63 17.12
N ASP A 407 6.48 4.63 17.58
CA ASP A 407 6.01 3.76 18.65
C ASP A 407 6.21 2.29 18.27
N ASN A 408 6.49 1.45 19.26
CA ASN A 408 6.83 0.05 19.02
C ASN A 408 5.67 -0.71 18.33
N GLY A 409 5.98 -1.37 17.21
CA GLY A 409 5.02 -2.13 16.43
C GLY A 409 4.08 -1.28 15.57
N THR A 410 4.44 -0.02 15.32
CA THR A 410 3.77 0.86 14.36
C THR A 410 4.61 0.96 13.10
N ASP A 411 3.97 1.11 11.93
CA ASP A 411 4.70 1.27 10.67
C ASP A 411 4.78 2.74 10.24
N ILE A 412 5.61 3.02 9.24
CA ILE A 412 5.77 4.34 8.64
C ILE A 412 4.99 4.35 7.32
N SER A 413 4.00 5.21 7.21
CA SER A 413 3.24 5.43 5.97
C SER A 413 3.77 6.66 5.26
N CYS A 414 4.33 6.53 4.07
CA CYS A 414 4.85 7.65 3.29
C CYS A 414 3.97 7.90 2.07
N LEU A 415 3.74 9.18 1.78
CA LEU A 415 2.86 9.63 0.72
C LEU A 415 3.60 9.68 -0.62
N THR A 416 3.19 8.82 -1.54
CA THR A 416 3.43 9.03 -2.97
C THR A 416 2.16 9.56 -3.62
N PRO A 417 2.18 10.72 -4.30
CA PRO A 417 1.01 11.19 -5.02
C PRO A 417 0.61 10.22 -6.15
N THR A 418 -0.68 10.07 -6.40
CA THR A 418 -1.15 9.25 -7.52
C THR A 418 -0.76 9.90 -8.86
N ILE A 419 -0.30 9.08 -9.81
CA ILE A 419 -0.16 9.44 -11.22
C ILE A 419 -1.49 9.50 -11.96
N TRP A 420 -2.53 8.90 -11.40
CA TRP A 420 -3.86 8.76 -11.99
C TRP A 420 -4.74 9.95 -11.64
N SER A 421 -4.23 11.18 -11.80
CA SER A 421 -4.98 12.40 -11.51
C SER A 421 -5.09 13.31 -12.73
N VAL A 422 -6.03 14.26 -12.67
CA VAL A 422 -6.20 15.29 -13.71
C VAL A 422 -4.98 16.22 -13.80
N THR A 423 -4.33 16.47 -12.66
CA THR A 423 -3.05 17.18 -12.59
C THR A 423 -1.93 16.17 -12.67
N SER A 424 -0.90 16.45 -13.47
CA SER A 424 0.31 15.64 -13.50
C SER A 424 1.04 15.65 -12.16
N LEU A 425 1.88 14.64 -11.94
CA LEU A 425 2.84 14.70 -10.84
C LEU A 425 3.74 15.92 -11.01
N LEU A 426 4.09 16.53 -9.89
CA LEU A 426 5.02 17.66 -9.84
C LEU A 426 6.35 17.20 -9.28
N SER A 427 7.44 17.72 -9.85
CA SER A 427 8.77 17.65 -9.24
C SER A 427 8.85 18.65 -8.07
N ASP A 428 8.06 18.37 -7.03
CA ASP A 428 7.86 19.21 -5.85
C ASP A 428 7.73 18.33 -4.60
N TYR A 429 8.29 18.81 -3.50
CA TYR A 429 8.36 18.07 -2.22
C TYR A 429 7.23 18.41 -1.24
N GLY A 430 6.19 19.16 -1.66
CA GLY A 430 5.05 19.52 -0.83
C GLY A 430 4.25 18.32 -0.31
N MET A 431 4.24 17.23 -1.08
CA MET A 431 3.63 15.94 -0.73
C MET A 431 4.63 14.88 -0.25
N ALA A 432 5.92 15.20 -0.13
CA ALA A 432 6.93 14.30 0.42
C ALA A 432 6.79 14.19 1.95
N ARG A 433 5.73 13.53 2.39
CA ARG A 433 5.30 13.44 3.79
C ARG A 433 5.24 12.00 4.26
N CYS A 434 5.60 11.78 5.52
CA CYS A 434 5.44 10.49 6.18
C CYS A 434 4.71 10.62 7.50
N TYR A 435 4.05 9.54 7.89
CA TYR A 435 3.14 9.46 9.01
C TYR A 435 3.41 8.20 9.83
N TYR A 436 3.48 8.36 11.15
CA TYR A 436 3.68 7.26 12.10
C TYR A 436 3.24 7.70 13.49
N LEU A 437 3.06 6.76 14.41
CA LEU A 437 2.68 7.08 15.78
C LEU A 437 3.92 7.46 16.60
N VAL A 438 3.81 8.52 17.38
CA VAL A 438 4.77 8.89 18.44
C VAL A 438 3.97 9.27 19.68
N ASP A 439 4.21 8.56 20.79
CA ASP A 439 3.49 8.73 22.05
C ASP A 439 1.95 8.62 21.86
N GLY A 440 1.51 7.73 20.97
CA GLY A 440 0.09 7.51 20.64
C GLY A 440 -0.54 8.56 19.73
N HIS A 441 0.22 9.52 19.21
CA HIS A 441 -0.25 10.54 18.28
C HIS A 441 0.29 10.31 16.87
N ILE A 442 -0.53 10.47 15.84
CA ILE A 442 -0.08 10.39 14.45
C ILE A 442 0.74 11.65 14.14
N ARG A 443 2.05 11.48 14.05
CA ARG A 443 3.01 12.52 13.68
C ARG A 443 3.06 12.67 12.16
N GLU A 444 3.14 13.91 11.70
CA GLU A 444 3.37 14.27 10.30
C GLU A 444 4.77 14.90 10.18
N VAL A 445 5.58 14.32 9.31
CA VAL A 445 6.90 14.85 8.93
C VAL A 445 6.96 15.12 7.44
N GLN A 446 7.77 16.10 7.03
CA GLN A 446 7.97 16.47 5.64
C GLN A 446 9.45 16.54 5.30
N TYR A 447 9.80 16.00 4.13
CA TYR A 447 11.08 16.22 3.47
C TYR A 447 10.94 17.39 2.50
N ASP A 448 11.87 18.35 2.52
CA ASP A 448 11.82 19.54 1.65
C ASP A 448 12.71 19.42 0.38
N GLY A 449 13.29 18.24 0.15
CA GLY A 449 14.29 18.01 -0.89
C GLY A 449 15.73 18.07 -0.38
N SER A 450 15.95 18.46 0.89
CA SER A 450 17.28 18.50 1.51
C SER A 450 17.29 18.05 2.96
N ASN A 451 16.24 18.34 3.74
CA ASN A 451 16.15 18.01 5.14
C ASN A 451 14.72 17.63 5.55
N TRP A 452 14.62 16.96 6.70
CA TRP A 452 13.34 16.61 7.31
C TRP A 452 12.93 17.62 8.38
N SER A 453 11.63 17.85 8.49
CA SER A 453 11.03 18.66 9.55
C SER A 453 9.75 18.01 10.08
N VAL A 454 9.42 18.31 11.34
CA VAL A 454 8.12 17.96 11.92
C VAL A 454 7.13 19.05 11.55
N ILE A 455 6.03 18.66 10.90
CA ILE A 455 4.91 19.56 10.59
C ILE A 455 4.01 19.70 11.82
N GLY A 456 3.75 18.57 12.49
CA GLY A 456 2.94 18.52 13.70
C GLY A 456 2.36 17.14 13.92
N ASN A 457 1.28 17.09 14.71
CA ASN A 457 0.46 15.89 14.83
C ASN A 457 -0.84 16.12 14.05
N VAL A 458 -1.31 15.07 13.38
CA VAL A 458 -2.63 15.07 12.75
C VAL A 458 -3.67 15.24 13.86
N GLN A 459 -4.44 16.32 13.79
CA GLN A 459 -5.47 16.59 14.80
C GLN A 459 -6.61 15.61 14.61
N VAL A 460 -6.85 14.82 15.65
CA VAL A 460 -7.97 13.89 15.75
C VAL A 460 -8.95 14.49 16.75
N ASP A 461 -10.07 15.03 16.27
CA ASP A 461 -10.99 15.87 17.04
C ASP A 461 -11.63 15.17 18.26
#